data_AF-A0A369HAM2-F1
#
_entry.id   AF-A0A369HAM2-F1
#
_cell.length_a   1.000
_cell.length_b   1.000
_cell.length_c   1.000
_cell.angle_alpha   90.00
_cell.angle_beta   90.00
_cell.angle_gamma   90.00
#
_symmetry.space_group_name_H-M   'P 1'
#
loop_
_entity.id
_entity.type
_entity.pdbx_description
1 polymer ?
#
loop_
_entity_poly.entity_id
_entity_poly.type
_entity_poly.pdbx_seq_one_letter_code
_entity_poly.pdbx_strand_id
1 'polypeptide(L)'
;MFPPLEEETLRNNPVFASLYSSLTHNFLHPDGSTRHDEAAEERAAVEQELDRRRLATAKDNLIEHALSIAHLEQGSLPEPLLELLLLLPPLLALEKPPSPESVDILLRSRPLCEWETLLPKVTSLTSSSLHSTALNLARVCHPTTNASYLHRRISRLPEDYSTIRTELAAAKRSLTASRMRILAALSRLLGCYTQSLVHLVRSLEAKHGVVARSLELRASDVCLRAQRTDVEASVAVYEINRDLYPHQAVDALRNYVQSLKNSKLQVADRVRRLRADLGEYGVGVAGGEDKDQTLTEMAAVYRDLIVQIADVKSRLKRLQSPAASS
;
A
#
# COMPACT_ATOMS: atom_id res chain seq x y z
N MET A 1 9.86 -41.49 0.32
CA MET A 1 8.95 -42.56 -0.15
C MET A 1 8.73 -42.40 -1.64
N PHE A 2 9.07 -43.42 -2.44
CA PHE A 2 8.66 -43.44 -3.85
C PHE A 2 7.14 -43.63 -3.91
N PRO A 3 6.42 -42.83 -4.71
CA PRO A 3 5.00 -43.04 -4.89
C PRO A 3 4.74 -44.44 -5.46
N PRO A 4 3.71 -45.17 -4.99
CA PRO A 4 3.36 -46.45 -5.56
C PRO A 4 3.01 -46.26 -7.04
N LEU A 5 3.75 -46.92 -7.92
CA LEU A 5 3.50 -46.88 -9.36
C LEU A 5 2.43 -47.91 -9.71
N GLU A 6 1.54 -47.54 -10.63
CA GLU A 6 0.50 -48.43 -11.15
C GLU A 6 1.13 -49.60 -11.93
N GLU A 7 0.76 -50.85 -11.58
CA GLU A 7 1.30 -52.07 -12.21
C GLU A 7 1.14 -52.11 -13.74
N GLU A 8 0.15 -51.39 -14.28
CA GLU A 8 -0.07 -51.23 -15.73
C GLU A 8 1.09 -50.49 -16.42
N THR A 9 1.68 -49.49 -15.77
CA THR A 9 2.83 -48.73 -16.30
C THR A 9 4.13 -49.55 -16.32
N LEU A 10 4.30 -50.45 -15.34
CA LEU A 10 5.44 -51.37 -15.26
C LEU A 10 5.35 -52.49 -16.31
N ARG A 11 4.13 -52.94 -16.64
CA ARG A 11 3.90 -53.93 -17.71
C ARG A 11 4.16 -53.37 -19.11
N ASN A 12 3.81 -52.11 -19.34
CA ASN A 12 3.99 -51.46 -20.65
C ASN A 12 5.45 -51.09 -20.95
N ASN A 13 6.33 -51.08 -19.94
CA ASN A 13 7.75 -50.77 -20.12
C ASN A 13 8.64 -51.71 -19.27
N PRO A 14 9.00 -52.90 -19.79
CA PRO A 14 9.71 -53.93 -19.04
C PRO A 14 11.13 -53.51 -18.65
N VAL A 15 11.79 -52.66 -19.46
CA VAL A 15 13.11 -52.11 -19.14
C VAL A 15 13.03 -51.19 -17.93
N PHE A 16 12.02 -50.32 -17.89
CA PHE A 16 11.77 -49.48 -16.72
C PHE A 16 11.41 -50.30 -15.46
N ALA A 17 10.66 -51.40 -15.59
CA ALA A 17 10.35 -52.27 -14.46
C ALA A 17 11.60 -52.95 -13.86
N SER A 18 12.54 -53.40 -14.70
CA SER A 18 13.82 -53.95 -14.24
C SER A 18 14.70 -52.89 -13.53
N LEU A 19 14.70 -51.66 -14.04
CA LEU A 19 15.44 -50.55 -13.44
C LEU A 19 14.80 -50.06 -12.14
N TYR A 20 13.48 -49.95 -12.09
CA TYR A 20 12.73 -49.59 -10.89
C TYR A 20 12.96 -50.63 -9.79
N SER A 21 12.79 -51.93 -10.08
CA SER A 21 13.05 -53.00 -9.12
C SER A 21 14.51 -53.04 -8.65
N SER A 22 15.48 -52.86 -9.55
CA SER A 22 16.90 -52.80 -9.17
C SER A 22 17.20 -51.58 -8.27
N LEU A 23 16.64 -50.41 -8.58
CA LEU A 23 16.80 -49.21 -7.75
C LEU A 23 16.12 -49.35 -6.38
N THR A 24 14.89 -49.88 -6.30
CA THR A 24 14.18 -50.05 -5.02
C THR A 24 14.74 -51.18 -4.16
N HIS A 25 15.29 -52.24 -4.75
CA HIS A 25 15.77 -53.41 -3.99
C HIS A 25 17.26 -53.34 -3.66
N ASN A 26 18.10 -52.85 -4.59
CA ASN A 26 19.56 -52.89 -4.43
C ASN A 26 20.14 -51.55 -3.97
N PHE A 27 19.61 -50.43 -4.46
CA PHE A 27 20.24 -49.13 -4.26
C PHE A 27 19.55 -48.23 -3.24
N LEU A 28 18.25 -48.39 -2.99
CA LEU A 28 17.47 -47.44 -2.18
C LEU A 28 16.76 -48.15 -1.00
N HIS A 29 16.63 -47.43 0.11
CA HIS A 29 15.74 -47.77 1.21
C HIS A 29 14.29 -47.36 0.87
N PRO A 30 13.27 -47.92 1.55
CA PRO A 30 11.85 -47.55 1.35
C PRO A 30 11.57 -46.04 1.49
N ASP A 31 12.40 -45.35 2.27
CA ASP A 31 12.30 -43.91 2.50
C ASP A 31 12.89 -43.07 1.35
N GLY A 32 13.65 -43.67 0.43
CA GLY A 32 14.29 -43.03 -0.71
C GLY A 32 15.77 -42.69 -0.53
N SER A 33 16.38 -43.08 0.61
CA SER A 33 17.82 -42.93 0.88
C SER A 33 18.64 -44.03 0.18
N THR A 34 19.88 -43.75 -0.21
CA THR A 34 20.78 -44.72 -0.87
C THR A 34 21.40 -45.70 0.13
N ARG A 35 21.35 -47.00 -0.17
CA ARG A 35 21.91 -48.10 0.65
C ARG A 35 23.44 -48.14 0.67
N HIS A 36 24.10 -47.58 -0.34
CA HIS A 36 25.56 -47.59 -0.51
C HIS A 36 26.13 -46.17 -0.38
N ASP A 37 25.86 -45.51 0.75
CA ASP A 37 26.47 -44.23 1.09
C ASP A 37 27.46 -44.47 2.23
N GLU A 38 28.75 -44.66 1.93
CA GLU A 38 29.80 -44.77 2.95
C GLU A 38 29.82 -43.52 3.86
N ALA A 39 29.42 -42.36 3.31
CA ALA A 39 29.26 -41.13 4.08
C ALA A 39 27.99 -41.13 4.95
N ALA A 40 27.04 -42.06 4.80
CA ALA A 40 25.93 -42.22 5.73
C ALA A 40 26.37 -42.86 7.04
N GLU A 41 27.33 -43.80 7.02
CA GLU A 41 27.94 -44.33 8.24
C GLU A 41 28.75 -43.26 8.95
N GLU A 42 29.52 -42.46 8.20
CA GLU A 42 30.23 -41.30 8.76
C GLU A 42 29.27 -40.25 9.34
N ARG A 43 28.16 -39.94 8.64
CA ARG A 43 27.12 -39.02 9.16
C ARG A 43 26.47 -39.57 10.42
N ALA A 44 26.16 -40.86 10.48
CA ALA A 44 25.61 -41.50 11.68
C ALA A 44 26.60 -41.46 12.85
N ALA A 45 27.89 -41.67 12.60
CA ALA A 45 28.95 -41.54 13.61
C ALA A 45 29.08 -40.08 14.11
N VAL A 46 29.02 -39.10 13.20
CA VAL A 46 29.03 -37.67 13.54
C VAL A 46 27.78 -37.29 14.33
N GLU A 47 26.60 -37.79 13.96
CA GLU A 47 25.35 -37.57 14.70
C GLU A 47 25.44 -38.13 16.12
N GLN A 48 25.96 -39.35 16.29
CA GLN A 48 26.18 -39.95 17.61
C GLN A 48 27.16 -39.13 18.46
N GLU A 49 28.27 -38.67 17.87
CA GLU A 49 29.25 -37.83 18.57
C GLU A 49 28.65 -36.46 18.95
N LEU A 50 27.85 -35.88 18.06
CA LEU A 50 27.16 -34.63 18.30
C LEU A 50 26.10 -34.78 19.39
N ASP A 51 25.33 -35.87 19.42
CA ASP A 51 24.37 -36.15 20.48
C ASP A 51 25.07 -36.41 21.81
N ARG A 52 26.21 -37.11 21.80
CA ARG A 52 27.06 -37.28 22.98
C ARG A 52 27.53 -35.93 23.53
N ARG A 53 27.99 -35.02 22.66
CA ARG A 53 28.42 -33.67 23.06
C ARG A 53 27.25 -32.84 23.58
N ARG A 54 26.10 -32.86 22.91
CA ARG A 54 24.88 -32.19 23.38
C ARG A 54 24.46 -32.68 24.76
N LEU A 55 24.54 -33.99 25.01
CA LEU A 55 24.22 -34.58 26.30
C LEU A 55 25.22 -34.11 27.36
N ALA A 56 26.52 -34.09 27.06
CA ALA A 56 27.54 -33.56 27.97
C ALA A 56 27.29 -32.09 28.32
N THR A 57 27.12 -31.22 27.31
CA THR A 57 26.83 -29.80 27.52
C THR A 57 25.53 -29.58 28.29
N ALA A 58 24.48 -30.37 28.02
CA ALA A 58 23.22 -30.28 28.76
C ALA A 58 23.38 -30.66 30.24
N LYS A 59 24.24 -31.65 30.55
CA LYS A 59 24.57 -31.99 31.94
C LYS A 59 25.31 -30.86 32.64
N ASP A 60 26.29 -30.28 31.98
CA ASP A 60 27.09 -29.18 32.54
C ASP A 60 26.21 -27.97 32.84
N ASN A 61 25.37 -27.57 31.88
CA ASN A 61 24.40 -26.47 32.05
C ASN A 61 23.38 -26.76 33.16
N LEU A 62 22.95 -28.02 33.31
CA LEU A 62 22.01 -28.41 34.37
C LEU A 62 22.66 -28.32 35.75
N ILE A 63 23.93 -28.70 35.87
CA ILE A 63 24.70 -28.57 37.12
C ILE A 63 24.94 -27.09 37.44
N GLU A 64 25.35 -26.29 36.46
CA GLU A 64 25.53 -24.84 36.58
C GLU A 64 24.23 -24.18 37.08
N HIS A 65 23.11 -24.47 36.42
CA HIS A 65 21.82 -23.92 36.81
C HIS A 65 21.39 -24.38 38.22
N ALA A 66 21.64 -25.64 38.58
CA ALA A 66 21.32 -26.16 39.90
C ALA A 66 22.13 -25.47 41.01
N LEU A 67 23.39 -25.16 40.74
CA LEU A 67 24.26 -24.38 41.63
C LEU A 67 23.77 -22.94 41.78
N SER A 68 23.40 -22.29 40.67
CA SER A 68 22.83 -20.94 40.70
C SER A 68 21.50 -20.87 41.46
N ILE A 69 20.64 -21.89 41.35
CA ILE A 69 19.39 -21.98 42.15
C ILE A 69 19.71 -22.23 43.62
N ALA A 70 20.62 -23.17 43.92
CA ALA A 70 21.01 -23.48 45.30
C ALA A 70 21.60 -22.26 46.01
N HIS A 71 22.28 -21.37 45.26
CA HIS A 71 22.75 -20.09 45.75
C HIS A 71 21.63 -19.14 46.19
N LEU A 72 20.39 -19.26 45.68
CA LEU A 72 19.28 -18.36 46.01
C LEU A 72 18.52 -18.76 47.29
N GLU A 73 18.66 -20.00 47.78
CA GLU A 73 17.98 -20.51 48.98
C GLU A 73 18.71 -20.16 50.30
N GLN A 74 19.25 -18.94 50.39
CA GLN A 74 20.34 -18.45 51.27
C GLN A 74 20.12 -18.45 52.80
N GLY A 75 19.00 -18.96 53.32
CA GLY A 75 18.56 -18.66 54.68
C GLY A 75 19.43 -19.17 55.84
N SER A 76 20.31 -20.16 55.63
CA SER A 76 21.03 -20.82 56.74
C SER A 76 22.40 -21.42 56.39
N LEU A 77 23.05 -20.98 55.31
CA LEU A 77 24.30 -21.59 54.82
C LEU A 77 25.55 -20.92 55.43
N PRO A 78 26.59 -21.69 55.78
CA PRO A 78 27.90 -21.15 56.16
C PRO A 78 28.49 -20.22 55.09
N GLU A 79 29.07 -19.09 55.51
CA GLU A 79 29.73 -18.09 54.66
C GLU A 79 30.70 -18.66 53.59
N PRO A 80 31.61 -19.61 53.90
CA PRO A 80 32.52 -20.17 52.88
C PRO A 80 31.79 -21.00 51.80
N LEU A 81 30.58 -21.51 52.07
CA LEU A 81 29.76 -22.18 51.06
C LEU A 81 29.02 -21.19 50.17
N LEU A 82 28.60 -20.05 50.71
CA LEU A 82 27.95 -18.99 49.94
C LEU A 82 28.92 -18.36 48.94
N GLU A 83 30.14 -18.04 49.39
CA GLU A 83 31.21 -17.54 48.52
C GLU A 83 31.57 -18.54 47.42
N LEU A 84 31.63 -19.83 47.76
CA LEU A 84 31.92 -20.89 46.80
C LEU A 84 30.79 -21.08 45.77
N LEU A 85 29.53 -21.05 46.21
CA LEU A 85 28.35 -21.15 45.32
C LEU A 85 28.20 -19.92 44.42
N LEU A 86 28.69 -18.75 44.83
CA LEU A 86 28.72 -17.55 44.01
C LEU A 86 29.83 -17.62 42.94
N LEU A 87 30.96 -18.24 43.28
CA LEU A 87 32.16 -18.27 42.44
C LEU A 87 32.20 -19.46 41.47
N LEU A 88 31.50 -20.57 41.76
CA LEU A 88 31.54 -21.78 40.93
C LEU A 88 30.81 -21.66 39.58
N PRO A 89 29.56 -21.14 39.49
CA PRO A 89 28.85 -21.02 38.22
C PRO A 89 29.62 -20.23 37.14
N PRO A 90 30.20 -19.04 37.41
CA PRO A 90 30.96 -18.31 36.39
C PRO A 90 32.28 -19.00 36.00
N LEU A 91 32.85 -19.84 36.86
CA LEU A 91 34.02 -20.67 36.53
C LEU A 91 33.65 -21.87 35.65
N LEU A 92 32.45 -22.43 35.80
CA LEU A 92 31.93 -23.52 34.97
C LEU A 92 31.43 -23.02 33.61
N ALA A 93 30.93 -21.80 33.53
CA ALA A 93 30.44 -21.17 32.30
C ALA A 93 31.56 -20.72 31.33
N LEU A 94 32.83 -20.89 31.70
CA LEU A 94 33.96 -20.37 30.94
C LEU A 94 34.25 -21.24 29.70
N GLU A 95 33.99 -20.71 28.50
CA GLU A 95 34.20 -21.44 27.23
C GLU A 95 35.67 -21.77 26.94
N LYS A 96 36.60 -21.04 27.57
CA LYS A 96 38.06 -21.21 27.39
C LYS A 96 38.72 -21.48 28.74
N PRO A 97 39.57 -22.52 28.87
CA PRO A 97 40.28 -22.77 30.11
C PRO A 97 41.18 -21.58 30.48
N PRO A 98 41.21 -21.14 31.75
CA PRO A 98 42.07 -20.07 32.20
C PRO A 98 43.55 -20.45 32.08
N SER A 99 44.44 -19.44 32.06
CA SER A 99 45.88 -19.70 32.03
C SER A 99 46.31 -20.50 33.27
N PRO A 100 47.28 -21.42 33.15
CA PRO A 100 47.65 -22.33 34.24
C PRO A 100 48.11 -21.58 35.50
N GLU A 101 48.79 -20.44 35.35
CA GLU A 101 49.20 -19.58 36.46
C GLU A 101 48.01 -18.96 37.20
N SER A 102 46.94 -18.60 36.49
CA SER A 102 45.72 -18.07 37.11
C SER A 102 44.96 -19.17 37.86
N VAL A 103 44.97 -20.40 37.34
CA VAL A 103 44.35 -21.56 38.00
C VAL A 103 45.05 -21.87 39.31
N ASP A 104 46.38 -21.88 39.32
CA ASP A 104 47.15 -22.13 40.54
C ASP A 104 46.91 -21.07 41.62
N ILE A 105 46.75 -19.80 41.22
CA ILE A 105 46.43 -18.71 42.16
C ILE A 105 45.00 -18.86 42.71
N LEU A 106 44.03 -19.22 41.86
CA LEU A 106 42.64 -19.42 42.26
C LEU A 106 42.48 -20.64 43.19
N LEU A 107 43.17 -21.75 42.92
CA LEU A 107 43.11 -22.93 43.80
C LEU A 107 43.79 -22.71 45.15
N ARG A 108 44.72 -21.74 45.23
CA ARG A 108 45.40 -21.31 46.47
C ARG A 108 44.68 -20.19 47.23
N SER A 109 43.53 -19.72 46.76
CA SER A 109 42.69 -18.77 47.49
C SER A 109 41.51 -19.45 48.17
N ARG A 110 41.06 -18.92 49.32
CA ARG A 110 39.80 -19.31 49.94
C ARG A 110 38.64 -18.79 49.07
N PRO A 111 37.56 -19.56 48.83
CA PRO A 111 37.18 -20.85 49.43
C PRO A 111 37.68 -22.11 48.69
N LEU A 112 38.39 -21.98 47.56
CA LEU A 112 38.81 -23.10 46.73
C LEU A 112 39.91 -23.98 47.38
N CYS A 113 40.71 -23.42 48.30
CA CYS A 113 41.64 -24.21 49.13
C CYS A 113 40.97 -25.26 50.01
N GLU A 114 39.73 -25.00 50.45
CA GLU A 114 38.98 -25.89 51.35
C GLU A 114 38.01 -26.78 50.56
N TRP A 115 38.14 -26.83 49.23
CA TRP A 115 37.22 -27.48 48.30
C TRP A 115 36.89 -28.92 48.66
N GLU A 116 37.89 -29.73 49.02
CA GLU A 116 37.68 -31.14 49.38
C GLU A 116 36.72 -31.31 50.57
N THR A 117 36.73 -30.34 51.51
CA THR A 117 35.85 -30.35 52.69
C THR A 117 34.46 -29.77 52.41
N LEU A 118 34.34 -28.90 51.40
CA LEU A 118 33.10 -28.23 51.01
C LEU A 118 32.34 -29.01 49.92
N LEU A 119 33.01 -29.85 49.13
CA LEU A 119 32.45 -30.63 48.03
C LEU A 119 31.29 -31.54 48.47
N PRO A 120 31.35 -32.29 49.60
CA PRO A 120 30.21 -33.09 50.06
C PRO A 120 28.97 -32.25 50.38
N LYS A 121 29.17 -31.01 50.84
CA LYS A 121 28.06 -30.08 51.16
C LYS A 121 27.46 -29.49 49.89
N VAL A 122 28.30 -29.08 48.94
CA VAL A 122 27.86 -28.58 47.62
C VAL A 122 27.11 -29.67 46.85
N THR A 123 27.62 -30.90 46.82
CA THR A 123 26.95 -32.04 46.15
C THR A 123 25.61 -32.39 46.79
N SER A 124 25.49 -32.31 48.12
CA SER A 124 24.20 -32.48 48.80
C SER A 124 23.20 -31.37 48.42
N LEU A 125 23.66 -30.12 48.30
CA LEU A 125 22.81 -28.98 47.94
C LEU A 125 22.36 -29.04 46.48
N THR A 126 23.28 -29.34 45.55
CA THR A 126 22.94 -29.49 44.13
C THR A 126 22.02 -30.68 43.91
N SER A 127 22.23 -31.80 44.61
CA SER A 127 21.34 -32.95 44.55
C SER A 127 19.93 -32.60 45.06
N SER A 128 19.81 -31.87 46.17
CA SER A 128 18.53 -31.40 46.69
C SER A 128 17.82 -30.44 45.73
N SER A 129 18.56 -29.48 45.15
CA SER A 129 18.05 -28.53 44.15
C SER A 129 17.56 -29.25 42.88
N LEU A 130 18.34 -30.20 42.37
CA LEU A 130 17.94 -31.05 41.24
C LEU A 130 16.72 -31.92 41.55
N HIS A 131 16.63 -32.43 42.76
CA HIS A 131 15.47 -33.20 43.19
C HIS A 131 14.21 -32.32 43.31
N SER A 132 14.34 -31.12 43.87
CA SER A 132 13.25 -30.14 44.00
C SER A 132 12.74 -29.69 42.63
N THR A 133 13.65 -29.35 41.70
CA THR A 133 13.29 -28.99 40.32
C THR A 133 12.61 -30.14 39.59
N ALA A 134 13.12 -31.37 39.71
CA ALA A 134 12.48 -32.56 39.15
C ALA A 134 11.07 -32.81 39.72
N LEU A 135 10.86 -32.58 41.03
CA LEU A 135 9.54 -32.66 41.65
C LEU A 135 8.58 -31.58 41.17
N ASN A 136 9.07 -30.35 41.01
CA ASN A 136 8.27 -29.26 40.47
C ASN A 136 7.83 -29.55 39.04
N LEU A 137 8.73 -30.07 38.20
CA LEU A 137 8.40 -30.53 36.85
C LEU A 137 7.39 -31.67 36.87
N ALA A 138 7.56 -32.67 37.75
CA ALA A 138 6.61 -33.77 37.91
C ALA A 138 5.22 -33.27 38.33
N ARG A 139 5.16 -32.25 39.20
CA ARG A 139 3.90 -31.62 39.64
C ARG A 139 3.22 -30.84 38.50
N VAL A 140 4.00 -30.16 37.65
CA VAL A 140 3.47 -29.46 36.46
C VAL A 140 2.93 -30.45 35.44
N CYS A 141 3.64 -31.55 35.18
CA CYS A 141 3.18 -32.60 34.25
C CYS A 141 1.99 -33.39 34.80
N HIS A 142 1.87 -33.53 36.13
CA HIS A 142 0.82 -34.31 36.77
C HIS A 142 0.14 -33.54 37.92
N PRO A 143 -0.65 -32.50 37.61
CA PRO A 143 -1.23 -31.62 38.63
C PRO A 143 -2.23 -32.33 39.55
N THR A 144 -2.84 -33.43 39.09
CA THR A 144 -3.85 -34.20 39.82
C THR A 144 -3.27 -35.32 40.68
N THR A 145 -1.97 -35.57 40.63
CA THR A 145 -1.34 -36.66 41.39
C THR A 145 -1.00 -36.21 42.81
N ASN A 146 -1.34 -37.04 43.80
CA ASN A 146 -1.00 -36.81 45.20
C ASN A 146 0.51 -36.60 45.39
N ALA A 147 0.87 -35.62 46.24
CA ALA A 147 2.25 -35.20 46.47
C ALA A 147 3.20 -36.35 46.89
N SER A 148 2.68 -37.32 47.66
CA SER A 148 3.43 -38.50 48.13
C SER A 148 3.90 -39.45 47.01
N TYR A 149 3.24 -39.42 45.84
CA TYR A 149 3.60 -40.29 44.70
C TYR A 149 4.34 -39.56 43.58
N LEU A 150 4.57 -38.25 43.69
CA LEU A 150 5.26 -37.45 42.67
C LEU A 150 6.69 -37.92 42.42
N HIS A 151 7.40 -38.39 43.44
CA HIS A 151 8.76 -38.92 43.29
C HIS A 151 8.84 -40.11 42.33
N ARG A 152 7.79 -40.95 42.27
CA ARG A 152 7.74 -42.10 41.34
C ARG A 152 7.61 -41.65 39.88
N ARG A 153 7.03 -40.45 39.66
CA ARG A 153 6.83 -39.86 38.33
C ARG A 153 8.09 -39.22 37.75
N ILE A 154 9.12 -38.95 38.56
CA ILE A 154 10.39 -38.37 38.07
C ILE A 154 11.02 -39.24 36.98
N SER A 155 10.98 -40.57 37.14
CA SER A 155 11.49 -41.51 36.14
C SER A 155 10.72 -41.53 34.82
N ARG A 156 9.45 -41.08 34.83
CA ARG A 156 8.56 -41.03 33.65
C ARG A 156 8.60 -39.70 32.90
N LEU A 157 9.19 -38.66 33.49
CA LEU A 157 9.32 -37.33 32.87
C LEU A 157 9.85 -37.36 31.42
N PRO A 158 10.85 -38.19 31.04
CA PRO A 158 11.31 -38.26 29.65
C PRO A 158 10.25 -38.79 28.69
N GLU A 159 9.47 -39.79 29.12
CA GLU A 159 8.36 -40.36 28.35
C GLU A 159 7.25 -39.32 28.20
N ASP A 160 6.84 -38.68 29.30
CA ASP A 160 5.84 -37.61 29.30
C ASP A 160 6.26 -36.44 28.38
N TYR A 161 7.53 -36.02 28.43
CA TYR A 161 8.06 -35.00 27.53
C TYR A 161 7.94 -35.41 26.06
N SER A 162 8.29 -36.65 25.74
CA SER A 162 8.21 -37.16 24.37
C SER A 162 6.76 -37.20 23.86
N THR A 163 5.81 -37.64 24.70
CA THR A 163 4.39 -37.69 24.36
C THR A 163 3.85 -36.28 24.11
N ILE A 164 4.06 -35.33 25.03
CA ILE A 164 3.65 -33.92 24.88
C ILE A 164 4.25 -33.32 23.60
N ARG A 165 5.52 -33.61 23.28
CA ARG A 165 6.15 -33.12 22.05
C ARG A 165 5.48 -33.68 20.79
N THR A 166 5.13 -34.97 20.80
CA THR A 166 4.41 -35.60 19.67
C THR A 166 2.98 -35.09 19.53
N GLU A 167 2.26 -34.92 20.63
CA GLU A 167 0.91 -34.36 20.66
C GLU A 167 0.89 -32.92 20.17
N LEU A 168 1.84 -32.09 20.62
CA LEU A 168 1.98 -30.72 20.15
C LEU A 168 2.24 -30.67 18.64
N ALA A 169 3.11 -31.54 18.12
CA ALA A 169 3.36 -31.64 16.69
C ALA A 169 2.11 -32.09 15.92
N ALA A 170 1.35 -33.05 16.44
CA ALA A 170 0.10 -33.51 15.85
C ALA A 170 -0.99 -32.41 15.86
N ALA A 171 -1.15 -31.71 16.99
CA ALA A 171 -2.09 -30.60 17.14
C ALA A 171 -1.76 -29.46 16.17
N LYS A 172 -0.48 -29.11 16.02
CA LYS A 172 -0.01 -28.12 15.02
C LYS A 172 -0.38 -28.55 13.59
N ARG A 173 -0.15 -29.80 13.22
CA ARG A 173 -0.53 -30.34 11.90
C ARG A 173 -2.04 -30.34 11.68
N SER A 174 -2.83 -30.69 12.70
CA SER A 174 -4.30 -30.65 12.63
C SER A 174 -4.82 -29.23 12.45
N LEU A 175 -4.23 -28.26 13.16
CA LEU A 175 -4.56 -26.84 13.02
C LEU A 175 -4.24 -26.31 11.62
N THR A 176 -3.07 -26.63 11.06
CA THR A 176 -2.74 -26.20 9.69
C THR A 176 -3.66 -26.85 8.67
N ALA A 177 -3.97 -28.13 8.80
CA ALA A 177 -4.90 -28.84 7.93
C ALA A 177 -6.32 -28.26 7.98
N SER A 178 -6.82 -27.91 9.17
CA SER A 178 -8.14 -27.28 9.33
C SER A 178 -8.16 -25.86 8.73
N ARG A 179 -7.12 -25.06 8.92
CA ARG A 179 -6.97 -23.74 8.27
C ARG A 179 -6.99 -23.86 6.75
N MET A 180 -6.26 -24.80 6.18
CA MET A 180 -6.26 -25.04 4.73
C MET A 180 -7.65 -25.44 4.21
N ARG A 181 -8.36 -26.32 4.93
CA ARG A 181 -9.74 -26.70 4.59
C ARG A 181 -10.70 -25.51 4.62
N ILE A 182 -10.59 -24.63 5.62
CA ILE A 182 -11.42 -23.43 5.72
C ILE A 182 -11.13 -22.45 4.58
N LEU A 183 -9.85 -22.21 4.26
CA LEU A 183 -9.45 -21.33 3.14
C LEU A 183 -9.98 -21.85 1.80
N ALA A 184 -9.91 -23.18 1.57
CA ALA A 184 -10.47 -23.79 0.38
C ALA A 184 -12.01 -23.63 0.31
N ALA A 185 -12.71 -23.80 1.42
CA ALA A 185 -14.15 -23.58 1.49
C ALA A 185 -14.54 -22.11 1.25
N LEU A 186 -13.79 -21.16 1.82
CA LEU A 186 -14.00 -19.72 1.60
C LEU A 186 -13.77 -19.35 0.14
N SER A 187 -12.70 -19.84 -0.47
CA SER A 187 -12.43 -19.64 -1.89
C SER A 187 -13.57 -20.14 -2.78
N ARG A 188 -14.12 -21.33 -2.48
CA ARG A 188 -15.30 -21.87 -3.18
C ARG A 188 -16.54 -21.00 -3.01
N LEU A 189 -16.80 -20.54 -1.78
CA LEU A 189 -17.92 -19.65 -1.48
C LEU A 189 -17.79 -18.31 -2.21
N LEU A 190 -16.60 -17.71 -2.23
CA LEU A 190 -16.31 -16.50 -3.00
C LEU A 190 -16.59 -16.74 -4.49
N GLY A 191 -16.16 -17.88 -5.04
CA GLY A 191 -16.47 -18.29 -6.40
C GLY A 191 -17.96 -18.42 -6.69
N CYS A 192 -18.75 -18.93 -5.74
CA CYS A 192 -20.21 -19.00 -5.89
C CYS A 192 -20.85 -17.61 -5.86
N TYR A 193 -20.37 -16.70 -5.01
CA TYR A 193 -20.85 -15.32 -4.96
C TYR A 193 -20.53 -14.55 -6.23
N THR A 194 -19.32 -14.67 -6.76
CA THR A 194 -18.94 -14.00 -8.01
C THR A 194 -19.79 -14.50 -9.17
N GLN A 195 -20.03 -15.82 -9.27
CA GLN A 195 -20.95 -16.38 -10.27
C GLN A 195 -22.37 -15.82 -10.12
N SER A 196 -22.89 -15.78 -8.89
CA SER A 196 -24.24 -15.25 -8.61
C SER A 196 -24.36 -13.77 -9.01
N LEU A 197 -23.35 -12.96 -8.70
CA LEU A 197 -23.30 -11.55 -9.12
C LEU A 197 -23.22 -11.39 -10.63
N VAL A 198 -22.41 -12.20 -11.32
CA VAL A 198 -22.33 -12.19 -12.78
C VAL A 198 -23.69 -12.54 -13.40
N HIS A 199 -24.39 -13.54 -12.88
CA HIS A 199 -25.74 -13.88 -13.33
C HIS A 199 -26.74 -12.74 -13.09
N LEU A 200 -26.67 -12.08 -11.94
CA LEU A 200 -27.52 -10.95 -11.62
C LEU A 200 -27.26 -9.77 -12.56
N VAL A 201 -26.00 -9.39 -12.79
CA VAL A 201 -25.61 -8.34 -13.74
C VAL A 201 -26.10 -8.66 -15.14
N ARG A 202 -25.86 -9.88 -15.64
CA ARG A 202 -26.37 -10.32 -16.95
C ARG A 202 -27.89 -10.24 -17.06
N SER A 203 -28.61 -10.57 -15.99
CA SER A 203 -30.08 -10.46 -15.96
C SER A 203 -30.56 -9.01 -15.99
N LEU A 204 -29.83 -8.10 -15.33
CA LEU A 204 -30.11 -6.66 -15.36
C LEU A 204 -29.79 -6.08 -16.73
N GLU A 205 -28.67 -6.45 -17.34
CA GLU A 205 -28.30 -6.06 -18.69
C GLU A 205 -29.32 -6.57 -19.72
N ALA A 206 -29.80 -7.82 -19.58
CA ALA A 206 -30.82 -8.36 -20.46
C ALA A 206 -32.16 -7.59 -20.36
N LYS A 207 -32.56 -7.18 -19.14
CA LYS A 207 -33.82 -6.45 -18.94
C LYS A 207 -33.73 -4.96 -19.32
N HIS A 208 -32.63 -4.31 -18.94
CA HIS A 208 -32.52 -2.85 -19.02
C HIS A 208 -31.58 -2.37 -20.11
N GLY A 209 -30.68 -3.22 -20.63
CA GLY A 209 -29.69 -2.83 -21.63
C GLY A 209 -30.31 -2.43 -22.96
N VAL A 210 -31.36 -3.12 -23.42
CA VAL A 210 -32.08 -2.77 -24.66
C VAL A 210 -32.81 -1.44 -24.49
N VAL A 211 -33.47 -1.22 -23.33
CA VAL A 211 -34.18 0.02 -23.03
C VAL A 211 -33.20 1.19 -22.97
N ALA A 212 -32.06 1.05 -22.28
CA ALA A 212 -31.04 2.08 -22.19
C ALA A 212 -30.49 2.47 -23.57
N ARG A 213 -30.09 1.48 -24.40
CA ARG A 213 -29.61 1.74 -25.77
C ARG A 213 -30.69 2.38 -26.66
N SER A 214 -31.95 1.99 -26.50
CA SER A 214 -33.06 2.59 -27.27
C SER A 214 -33.33 4.04 -26.89
N LEU A 215 -33.19 4.39 -25.60
CA LEU A 215 -33.33 5.77 -25.12
C LEU A 215 -32.17 6.64 -25.59
N GLU A 216 -30.95 6.12 -25.56
CA GLU A 216 -29.76 6.80 -26.06
C GLU A 216 -29.89 7.12 -27.57
N LEU A 217 -30.30 6.13 -28.38
CA LEU A 217 -30.55 6.32 -29.81
C LEU A 217 -31.65 7.36 -30.05
N ARG A 218 -32.77 7.30 -29.30
CA ARG A 218 -33.84 8.30 -29.42
C ARG A 218 -33.38 9.71 -29.03
N ALA A 219 -32.58 9.84 -27.98
CA ALA A 219 -32.02 11.13 -27.58
C ALA A 219 -31.10 11.70 -28.67
N SER A 220 -30.26 10.85 -29.28
CA SER A 220 -29.41 11.27 -30.39
C SER A 220 -30.21 11.68 -31.64
N ASP A 221 -31.28 10.96 -31.97
CA ASP A 221 -32.16 11.27 -33.10
C ASP A 221 -32.91 12.60 -32.90
N VAL A 222 -33.42 12.85 -31.69
CA VAL A 222 -34.04 14.14 -31.33
C VAL A 222 -33.02 15.28 -31.39
N CYS A 223 -31.80 15.07 -30.91
CA CYS A 223 -30.74 16.08 -30.96
C CYS A 223 -30.36 16.44 -32.40
N LEU A 224 -30.19 15.43 -33.27
CA LEU A 224 -29.90 15.65 -34.69
C LEU A 224 -31.04 16.38 -35.40
N ARG A 225 -32.30 16.04 -35.09
CA ARG A 225 -33.45 16.78 -35.62
C ARG A 225 -33.45 18.23 -35.16
N ALA A 226 -33.19 18.50 -33.89
CA ALA A 226 -33.12 19.86 -33.36
C ALA A 226 -32.00 20.68 -34.03
N GLN A 227 -30.81 20.10 -34.20
CA GLN A 227 -29.71 20.73 -34.93
C GLN A 227 -30.08 21.02 -36.38
N ARG A 228 -30.74 20.09 -37.06
CA ARG A 228 -31.20 20.29 -38.43
C ARG A 228 -32.22 21.43 -38.50
N THR A 229 -33.18 21.48 -37.59
CA THR A 229 -34.18 22.56 -37.57
C THR A 229 -33.55 23.92 -37.26
N ASP A 230 -32.51 23.95 -36.42
CA ASP A 230 -31.77 25.19 -36.13
C ASP A 230 -31.02 25.70 -37.37
N VAL A 231 -30.37 24.79 -38.11
CA VAL A 231 -29.74 25.13 -39.40
C VAL A 231 -30.78 25.59 -40.42
N GLU A 232 -31.91 24.87 -40.57
CA GLU A 232 -33.00 25.26 -41.49
C GLU A 232 -33.59 26.63 -41.12
N ALA A 233 -33.78 26.92 -39.82
CA ALA A 233 -34.22 28.22 -39.35
C ALA A 233 -33.18 29.31 -39.65
N SER A 234 -31.88 29.05 -39.44
CA SER A 234 -30.83 30.01 -39.75
C SER A 234 -30.74 30.33 -41.25
N VAL A 235 -30.97 29.34 -42.11
CA VAL A 235 -31.04 29.50 -43.57
C VAL A 235 -32.27 30.31 -43.95
N ALA A 236 -33.44 30.01 -43.39
CA ALA A 236 -34.67 30.76 -43.67
C ALA A 236 -34.52 32.24 -43.26
N VAL A 237 -33.90 32.52 -42.11
CA VAL A 237 -33.58 33.90 -41.68
C VAL A 237 -32.62 34.58 -42.65
N TYR A 238 -31.59 33.87 -43.12
CA TYR A 238 -30.66 34.40 -44.12
C TYR A 238 -31.36 34.73 -45.45
N GLU A 239 -32.25 33.86 -45.92
CA GLU A 239 -33.03 34.09 -47.15
C GLU A 239 -33.96 35.30 -47.02
N ILE A 240 -34.71 35.40 -45.92
CA ILE A 240 -35.58 36.55 -45.65
C ILE A 240 -34.75 37.85 -45.59
N ASN A 241 -33.60 37.82 -44.91
CA ASN A 241 -32.71 38.98 -44.85
C ASN A 241 -32.16 39.38 -46.22
N ARG A 242 -31.82 38.40 -47.07
CA ARG A 242 -31.39 38.64 -48.44
C ARG A 242 -32.49 39.31 -49.27
N ASP A 243 -33.74 38.91 -49.06
CA ASP A 243 -34.89 39.44 -49.80
C ASP A 243 -35.30 40.84 -49.30
N LEU A 244 -35.24 41.09 -47.98
CA LEU A 244 -35.54 42.41 -47.38
C LEU A 244 -34.44 43.45 -47.62
N TYR A 245 -33.18 43.02 -47.66
CA TYR A 245 -32.02 43.87 -47.90
C TYR A 245 -31.33 43.49 -49.21
N PRO A 246 -31.90 43.86 -50.37
CA PRO A 246 -31.23 43.62 -51.64
C PRO A 246 -29.87 44.31 -51.65
N HIS A 247 -28.89 43.71 -52.33
CA HIS A 247 -27.52 44.23 -52.40
C HIS A 247 -27.44 45.71 -52.79
N GLN A 248 -28.34 46.18 -53.65
CA GLN A 248 -28.46 47.59 -54.04
C GLN A 248 -28.81 48.50 -52.84
N ALA A 249 -29.70 48.06 -51.95
CA ALA A 249 -30.04 48.81 -50.74
C ALA A 249 -28.87 48.82 -49.74
N VAL A 250 -28.15 47.70 -49.61
CA VAL A 250 -26.93 47.62 -48.78
C VAL A 250 -25.83 48.53 -49.32
N ASP A 251 -25.63 48.57 -50.64
CA ASP A 251 -24.66 49.45 -51.29
C ASP A 251 -25.07 50.93 -51.20
N ALA A 252 -26.36 51.23 -51.34
CA ALA A 252 -26.89 52.58 -51.12
C ALA A 252 -26.69 53.03 -49.66
N LEU A 253 -26.94 52.17 -48.68
CA LEU A 253 -26.66 52.44 -47.26
C LEU A 253 -25.17 52.64 -47.01
N ARG A 254 -24.30 51.83 -47.63
CA ARG A 254 -22.83 51.99 -47.53
C ARG A 254 -22.38 53.33 -48.10
N ASN A 255 -22.89 53.72 -49.28
CA ASN A 255 -22.61 55.00 -49.90
C ASN A 255 -23.16 56.17 -49.07
N TYR A 256 -24.33 56.02 -48.45
CA TYR A 256 -24.91 57.00 -47.53
C TYR A 256 -24.06 57.17 -46.27
N VAL A 257 -23.55 56.08 -45.68
CA VAL A 257 -22.61 56.17 -44.54
C VAL A 257 -21.32 56.88 -44.95
N GLN A 258 -20.79 56.60 -46.14
CA GLN A 258 -19.59 57.28 -46.64
C GLN A 258 -19.84 58.77 -46.90
N SER A 259 -20.98 59.15 -47.47
CA SER A 259 -21.33 60.56 -47.69
C SER A 259 -21.55 61.30 -46.36
N LEU A 260 -22.13 60.65 -45.35
CA LEU A 260 -22.23 61.20 -43.99
C LEU A 260 -20.86 61.38 -43.31
N LYS A 261 -19.91 60.47 -43.54
CA LYS A 261 -18.53 60.63 -43.05
C LYS A 261 -17.84 61.82 -43.73
N ASN A 262 -18.00 61.95 -45.05
CA ASN A 262 -17.42 63.05 -45.82
C ASN A 262 -18.01 64.41 -45.42
N SER A 263 -19.34 64.49 -45.24
CA SER A 263 -19.98 65.72 -44.77
C SER A 263 -19.53 66.09 -43.36
N LYS A 264 -19.37 65.11 -42.45
CA LYS A 264 -18.79 65.35 -41.13
C LYS A 264 -17.38 65.92 -41.19
N LEU A 265 -16.53 65.41 -42.08
CA LEU A 265 -15.17 65.92 -42.27
C LEU A 265 -15.19 67.36 -42.82
N GLN A 266 -16.01 67.63 -43.83
CA GLN A 266 -16.16 68.98 -44.39
C GLN A 266 -16.63 70.01 -43.36
N VAL A 267 -17.60 69.63 -42.52
CA VAL A 267 -18.08 70.51 -41.44
C VAL A 267 -17.00 70.72 -40.39
N ALA A 268 -16.25 69.67 -40.02
CA ALA A 268 -15.13 69.80 -39.09
C ALA A 268 -14.02 70.72 -39.62
N ASP A 269 -13.69 70.62 -40.91
CA ASP A 269 -12.68 71.49 -41.55
C ASP A 269 -13.18 72.93 -41.70
N ARG A 270 -14.48 73.15 -41.97
CA ARG A 270 -15.09 74.48 -41.97
C ARG A 270 -15.05 75.12 -40.57
N VAL A 271 -15.28 74.34 -39.51
CA VAL A 271 -15.12 74.80 -38.13
C VAL A 271 -13.66 75.16 -37.83
N ARG A 272 -12.68 74.38 -38.30
CA ARG A 272 -11.26 74.70 -38.13
C ARG A 272 -10.87 76.00 -38.85
N ARG A 273 -11.34 76.20 -40.08
CA ARG A 273 -11.11 77.45 -40.84
C ARG A 273 -11.71 78.65 -40.14
N LEU A 274 -12.99 78.59 -39.76
CA LEU A 274 -13.64 79.68 -39.01
C LEU A 274 -12.92 80.00 -37.68
N ARG A 275 -12.36 79.00 -36.99
CA ARG A 275 -11.54 79.23 -35.79
C ARG A 275 -10.19 79.87 -36.10
N ALA A 276 -9.57 79.55 -37.24
CA ALA A 276 -8.35 80.20 -37.69
C ALA A 276 -8.61 81.66 -38.08
N ASP A 277 -9.69 81.92 -38.82
CA ASP A 277 -10.15 83.27 -39.16
C ASP A 277 -10.39 84.09 -37.88
N LEU A 278 -11.11 83.53 -36.88
CA LEU A 278 -11.28 84.17 -35.55
C LEU A 278 -9.95 84.50 -34.86
N GLY A 279 -8.92 83.66 -35.02
CA GLY A 279 -7.59 83.92 -34.49
C GLY A 279 -6.85 85.03 -35.23
N GLU A 280 -7.01 85.11 -36.55
CA GLU A 280 -6.41 86.16 -37.41
C GLU A 280 -7.06 87.53 -37.17
N TYR A 281 -8.35 87.57 -36.82
CA TYR A 281 -9.05 88.77 -36.37
C TYR A 281 -8.73 89.19 -34.91
N GLY A 282 -7.76 88.55 -34.25
CA GLY A 282 -7.28 88.96 -32.91
C GLY A 282 -8.30 88.76 -31.78
N VAL A 283 -9.24 87.82 -31.94
CA VAL A 283 -10.26 87.51 -30.93
C VAL A 283 -9.62 86.71 -29.78
N GLY A 284 -9.13 87.46 -28.79
CA GLY A 284 -8.40 87.00 -27.61
C GLY A 284 -7.75 88.14 -26.81
N VAL A 285 -7.67 89.35 -27.38
CA VAL A 285 -7.22 90.57 -26.69
C VAL A 285 -8.30 91.66 -26.81
N ALA A 286 -8.67 92.25 -25.67
CA ALA A 286 -9.85 93.10 -25.50
C ALA A 286 -9.70 94.49 -26.16
N GLY A 287 -10.73 94.92 -26.90
CA GLY A 287 -10.96 96.32 -27.29
C GLY A 287 -11.30 96.53 -28.78
N GLY A 288 -12.50 96.99 -29.10
CA GLY A 288 -12.90 97.51 -30.43
C GLY A 288 -14.40 97.32 -30.72
N GLU A 289 -15.16 98.42 -30.88
CA GLU A 289 -16.63 98.45 -30.85
C GLU A 289 -17.36 98.04 -32.16
N ASP A 290 -16.67 97.90 -33.30
CA ASP A 290 -17.26 97.32 -34.54
C ASP A 290 -17.33 95.76 -34.52
N LYS A 291 -16.95 95.14 -33.39
CA LYS A 291 -16.82 93.69 -33.25
C LYS A 291 -18.14 92.98 -32.90
N ASP A 292 -19.11 93.65 -32.30
CA ASP A 292 -20.26 92.97 -31.71
C ASP A 292 -21.29 92.45 -32.74
N GLN A 293 -21.52 93.17 -33.84
CA GLN A 293 -22.47 92.72 -34.87
C GLN A 293 -21.94 91.52 -35.66
N THR A 294 -20.67 91.57 -36.07
CA THR A 294 -20.02 90.45 -36.79
C THR A 294 -19.81 89.23 -35.89
N LEU A 295 -19.52 89.42 -34.59
CA LEU A 295 -19.48 88.32 -33.61
C LEU A 295 -20.86 87.68 -33.39
N THR A 296 -21.94 88.47 -33.42
CA THR A 296 -23.29 87.93 -33.23
C THR A 296 -23.70 87.06 -34.43
N GLU A 297 -23.40 87.51 -35.65
CA GLU A 297 -23.64 86.75 -36.87
C GLU A 297 -22.76 85.49 -36.95
N MET A 298 -21.47 85.58 -36.60
CA MET A 298 -20.58 84.41 -36.60
C MET A 298 -20.87 83.42 -35.47
N ALA A 299 -21.32 83.90 -34.30
CA ALA A 299 -21.81 83.04 -33.22
C ALA A 299 -23.13 82.36 -33.58
N ALA A 300 -23.97 82.96 -34.42
CA ALA A 300 -25.14 82.30 -34.99
C ALA A 300 -24.71 81.16 -35.94
N VAL A 301 -23.77 81.42 -36.86
CA VAL A 301 -23.23 80.40 -37.78
C VAL A 301 -22.55 79.24 -37.02
N TYR A 302 -21.79 79.53 -35.97
CA TYR A 302 -21.15 78.51 -35.15
C TYR A 302 -22.16 77.64 -34.38
N ARG A 303 -23.25 78.25 -33.87
CA ARG A 303 -24.35 77.51 -33.24
C ARG A 303 -25.04 76.58 -34.24
N ASP A 304 -25.34 77.06 -35.44
CA ASP A 304 -25.95 76.24 -36.49
C ASP A 304 -25.05 75.07 -36.92
N LEU A 305 -23.73 75.29 -37.01
CA LEU A 305 -22.76 74.23 -37.31
C LEU A 305 -22.70 73.18 -36.19
N ILE A 306 -22.80 73.57 -34.91
CA ILE A 306 -22.85 72.62 -33.80
C ILE A 306 -24.09 71.73 -33.90
N VAL A 307 -25.25 72.30 -34.23
CA VAL A 307 -26.50 71.55 -34.42
C VAL A 307 -26.36 70.54 -35.56
N GLN A 308 -25.80 70.96 -36.71
CA GLN A 308 -25.58 70.07 -37.85
C GLN A 308 -24.61 68.91 -37.54
N ILE A 309 -23.55 69.15 -36.76
CA ILE A 309 -22.62 68.09 -36.32
C ILE A 309 -23.33 67.09 -35.40
N ALA A 310 -24.17 67.57 -34.49
CA ALA A 310 -24.93 66.71 -33.58
C ALA A 310 -25.91 65.81 -34.34
N ASP A 311 -26.58 66.35 -35.35
CA ASP A 311 -27.50 65.60 -36.22
C ASP A 311 -26.79 64.55 -37.08
N VAL A 312 -25.65 64.88 -37.68
CA VAL A 312 -24.86 63.89 -38.44
C VAL A 312 -24.31 62.78 -37.52
N LYS A 313 -23.90 63.14 -36.30
CA LYS A 313 -23.41 62.16 -35.31
C LYS A 313 -24.52 61.23 -34.81
N SER A 314 -25.75 61.73 -34.63
CA SER A 314 -26.90 60.91 -34.24
C SER A 314 -27.32 59.95 -35.34
N ARG A 315 -27.33 60.41 -36.61
CA ARG A 315 -27.62 59.58 -37.79
C ARG A 315 -26.58 58.47 -38.00
N LEU A 316 -25.29 58.75 -37.82
CA LEU A 316 -24.24 57.74 -37.88
C LEU A 316 -24.37 56.67 -36.79
N LYS A 317 -24.73 57.07 -35.56
CA LYS A 317 -24.96 56.10 -34.47
C LYS A 317 -26.12 55.15 -34.77
N ARG A 318 -27.22 55.65 -35.35
CA ARG A 318 -28.37 54.82 -35.74
C ARG A 318 -28.04 53.79 -36.84
N LEU A 319 -27.07 54.10 -37.70
CA LEU A 319 -26.61 53.18 -38.75
C LEU A 319 -25.52 52.21 -38.27
N GLN A 320 -24.78 52.57 -37.22
CA GLN A 320 -23.72 51.73 -36.62
C GLN A 320 -24.22 50.79 -35.54
N SER A 321 -25.38 51.04 -34.94
CA SER A 321 -26.16 49.97 -34.35
C SER A 321 -26.71 49.16 -35.53
N PRO A 322 -26.16 47.97 -35.87
CA PRO A 322 -26.98 47.02 -36.59
C PRO A 322 -28.28 46.90 -35.78
N ALA A 323 -29.41 46.81 -36.47
CA ALA A 323 -30.68 46.51 -35.84
C ALA A 323 -30.52 45.21 -35.02
N ALA A 324 -30.14 45.37 -33.75
CA ALA A 324 -30.31 44.38 -32.70
C ALA A 324 -31.78 44.46 -32.35
N SER A 325 -32.61 43.94 -33.24
CA SER A 325 -34.01 43.71 -33.02
C SER A 325 -34.38 42.45 -33.76
N SER A 326 -34.49 41.38 -32.96
CA SER A 326 -35.07 40.05 -33.23
C SER A 326 -34.19 39.10 -34.04
#